data_AF-A0A2V7M227-F1
#
_entry.id   AF-A0A2V7M227-F1
#
_cell.length_a   1.000
_cell.length_b   1.000
_cell.length_c   1.000
_cell.angle_alpha   90.00
_cell.angle_beta   90.00
_cell.angle_gamma   90.00
#
_symmetry.space_group_name_H-M   'P 1'
#
loop_
_entity.id
_entity.type
_entity.pdbx_description
1 polymer ?
#
loop_
_entity_poly.entity_id
_entity_poly.type
_entity_poly.pdbx_seq_one_letter_code
_entity_poly.pdbx_strand_id
1 'polypeptide(L)'
;MIPLTPVAAIVLALQTASSPRPPTAPNATTAVAQRATTPPVIDGKDNDAVWRLAPVIKDFRQFQPTEDGAPSLPTEAKVAYDDQNLYVFVRAFDSHPDSIKKLLARRDVRICCDQIKIVIDSYHDRRTGFEFAVNPGGVKRDYAMYGDDQQEDDAWDGVWEVATQVDSLGWTAEFRFPLSQLRYAHGPSNVFGFAIWRDIDRHGGERVGWPVYRPSRRGFVSQLGDLVGLEGLPAPRRVEFAPYAVTKNVPEAGFQHNQKFDGGADIKYGITSNITVDATVNPDFGQVDADPSVVNLTSFETFYQERRPFFVEGTGIFSFPVDCSAVNCGPEGLFYSRRIGHDLSRILGAAKISGRLASGLTIGAVEGVTKRAEVGGATVDPLTNYGVLRLSQDLRKGQSGFGVMATAVNRNVDQFTDGLRDQAYVGAADFRHRFHGGTYELTGSLDFSTVGGSAAAINATQRKSTHLYQRPDNHLNYDSTRTSLSGNSEEILLTRRSGFIQGQTSYLRRSPGFEVNDLGFLFSANQQQWNNWVSLNWTQQTKTFQRALWNFNWWQYWTTS
;
A
#
# COMPACT_ATOMS: atom_id res chain seq x y z
N MET A 1 31.56 29.37 39.57
CA MET A 1 30.09 29.49 39.73
C MET A 1 29.62 30.69 38.93
N ILE A 2 29.18 30.45 37.69
CA ILE A 2 28.48 31.38 36.80
C ILE A 2 27.55 30.48 35.98
N PRO A 3 26.21 30.66 36.00
CA PRO A 3 25.32 29.82 35.21
C PRO A 3 25.12 30.43 33.81
N LEU A 4 25.23 29.58 32.80
CA LEU A 4 24.85 29.85 31.41
C LEU A 4 23.41 29.38 31.19
N THR A 5 22.51 30.33 30.95
CA THR A 5 21.16 30.10 30.40
C THR A 5 21.17 30.07 28.87
N PRO A 6 20.21 29.38 28.24
CA PRO A 6 20.28 28.99 26.83
C PRO A 6 19.69 30.06 25.89
N VAL A 7 20.26 30.17 24.69
CA VAL A 7 19.67 30.95 23.58
C VAL A 7 18.89 30.00 22.69
N ALA A 8 17.57 30.15 22.70
CA ALA A 8 16.64 29.54 21.75
C ALA A 8 15.96 30.64 20.91
N ALA A 9 15.91 30.40 19.60
CA ALA A 9 14.88 30.81 18.65
C ALA A 9 14.46 32.28 18.54
N ILE A 10 14.95 32.99 17.51
CA ILE A 10 14.14 33.90 16.66
C ILE A 10 14.75 33.93 15.25
N VAL A 11 14.14 33.24 14.28
CA VAL A 11 14.09 33.68 12.87
C VAL A 11 12.73 33.27 12.32
N LEU A 12 11.79 34.22 12.35
CA LEU A 12 10.48 34.10 11.71
C LEU A 12 10.38 35.16 10.61
N ALA A 13 9.82 34.73 9.48
CA ALA A 13 9.08 35.54 8.50
C ALA A 13 9.86 36.50 7.58
N LEU A 14 10.33 35.96 6.46
CA LEU A 14 10.24 36.62 5.15
C LEU A 14 9.55 35.63 4.18
N GLN A 15 8.23 35.50 4.30
CA GLN A 15 7.43 34.89 3.23
C GLN A 15 7.08 36.02 2.25
N THR A 16 7.77 36.04 1.12
CA THR A 16 7.30 36.75 -0.06
C THR A 16 6.04 36.05 -0.55
N ALA A 17 4.91 36.78 -0.55
CA ALA A 17 3.72 36.36 -1.25
C ALA A 17 4.04 36.24 -2.74
N SER A 18 4.12 35.02 -3.25
CA SER A 18 4.15 34.76 -4.69
C SER A 18 2.71 34.94 -5.22
N SER A 19 2.50 35.91 -6.10
CA SER A 19 1.28 36.03 -6.89
C SER A 19 1.00 34.73 -7.66
N PRO A 20 -0.27 34.34 -7.87
CA PRO A 20 -0.59 33.16 -8.67
C PRO A 20 -0.07 33.35 -10.09
N ARG A 21 0.92 32.55 -10.47
CA ARG A 21 1.45 32.50 -11.82
C ARG A 21 0.37 31.84 -12.70
N PRO A 22 0.02 32.41 -13.87
CA PRO A 22 -0.90 31.76 -14.79
C PRO A 22 -0.40 30.35 -15.14
N PRO A 23 -1.30 29.38 -15.36
CA PRO A 23 -0.92 28.00 -15.63
C PRO A 23 0.02 27.96 -16.83
N THR A 24 1.21 27.39 -16.60
CA THR A 24 2.22 27.27 -17.65
C THR A 24 1.77 26.18 -18.61
N ALA A 25 1.89 26.40 -19.93
CA ALA A 25 1.50 25.40 -20.93
C ALA A 25 2.14 24.03 -20.63
N PRO A 26 1.47 22.91 -21.01
CA PRO A 26 2.02 21.60 -20.80
C PRO A 26 3.43 21.48 -21.37
N ASN A 27 4.33 20.85 -20.62
CA ASN A 27 5.67 20.48 -21.08
C ASN A 27 5.88 18.98 -20.81
N ALA A 28 7.07 18.46 -21.12
CA ALA A 28 7.37 17.04 -20.97
C ALA A 28 7.16 16.46 -19.55
N THR A 29 6.98 17.31 -18.52
CA THR A 29 6.80 16.91 -17.12
C THR A 29 5.65 17.62 -16.39
N THR A 30 4.88 18.49 -17.06
CA THR A 30 3.81 19.27 -16.44
C THR A 30 2.58 19.30 -17.35
N ALA A 31 1.40 19.00 -16.82
CA ALA A 31 0.12 19.13 -17.49
C ALA A 31 -0.79 20.09 -16.73
N VAL A 32 -1.72 20.72 -17.44
CA VAL A 32 -2.68 21.67 -16.87
C VAL A 32 -4.07 21.06 -16.98
N ALA A 33 -4.75 20.94 -15.84
CA ALA A 33 -6.16 20.56 -15.81
C ALA A 33 -7.05 21.76 -16.14
N GLN A 34 -8.02 21.57 -17.04
CA GLN A 34 -9.02 22.59 -17.36
C GLN A 34 -10.24 22.46 -16.45
N ARG A 35 -10.66 23.55 -15.81
CA ARG A 35 -11.91 23.53 -15.05
C ARG A 35 -13.10 23.40 -16.01
N ALA A 36 -13.93 22.39 -15.78
CA ALA A 36 -15.17 22.13 -16.49
C ALA A 36 -16.31 22.95 -15.84
N THR A 37 -17.00 23.75 -16.63
CA THR A 37 -18.23 24.44 -16.19
C THR A 37 -19.46 23.52 -16.28
N THR A 38 -19.42 22.57 -17.21
CA THR A 38 -20.40 21.50 -17.37
C THR A 38 -19.63 20.19 -17.38
N PRO A 39 -19.99 19.21 -16.53
CA PRO A 39 -19.38 17.89 -16.54
C PRO A 39 -19.47 17.24 -17.92
N PRO A 40 -18.38 16.64 -18.46
CA PRO A 40 -18.44 15.86 -19.69
C PRO A 40 -19.28 14.60 -19.51
N VAL A 41 -19.88 14.11 -20.59
CA VAL A 41 -20.64 12.86 -20.59
C VAL A 41 -19.69 11.73 -20.88
N ILE A 42 -19.55 10.78 -19.95
CA ILE A 42 -18.60 9.67 -20.07
C ILE A 42 -19.11 8.66 -21.11
N ASP A 43 -18.83 8.92 -22.39
CA ASP A 43 -19.23 8.10 -23.53
C ASP A 43 -18.06 7.73 -24.46
N GLY A 44 -16.85 8.19 -24.14
CA GLY A 44 -15.63 7.86 -24.87
C GLY A 44 -15.34 8.82 -26.02
N LYS A 45 -16.08 9.92 -26.17
CA LYS A 45 -15.91 10.93 -27.23
C LYS A 45 -15.32 12.23 -26.70
N ASP A 46 -14.72 13.02 -27.60
CA ASP A 46 -14.16 14.34 -27.28
C ASP A 46 -15.03 15.50 -27.77
N ASN A 47 -16.33 15.28 -27.97
CA ASN A 47 -17.25 16.28 -28.52
C ASN A 47 -17.72 17.32 -27.48
N ASP A 48 -17.56 17.03 -26.18
CA ASP A 48 -17.87 17.96 -25.08
C ASP A 48 -17.04 19.24 -25.13
N ALA A 49 -17.63 20.34 -24.64
CA ALA A 49 -17.04 21.67 -24.73
C ALA A 49 -15.68 21.78 -24.00
N VAL A 50 -15.54 21.10 -22.86
CA VAL A 50 -14.32 21.16 -22.05
C VAL A 50 -13.11 20.59 -22.79
N TRP A 51 -13.30 19.55 -23.61
CA TRP A 51 -12.23 18.90 -24.37
C TRP A 51 -11.68 19.78 -25.50
N ARG A 52 -12.38 20.83 -25.90
CA ARG A 52 -11.87 21.81 -26.88
C ARG A 52 -10.98 22.87 -26.23
N LEU A 53 -11.16 23.10 -24.94
CA LEU A 53 -10.43 24.11 -24.17
C LEU A 53 -9.23 23.50 -23.43
N ALA A 54 -9.34 22.24 -23.02
CA ALA A 54 -8.30 21.55 -22.28
C ALA A 54 -6.99 21.46 -23.08
N PRO A 55 -5.85 21.92 -22.51
CA PRO A 55 -4.54 21.78 -23.14
C PRO A 55 -4.21 20.32 -23.45
N VAL A 56 -3.66 20.07 -24.65
CA VAL A 56 -3.34 18.71 -25.09
C VAL A 56 -1.95 18.30 -24.62
N ILE A 57 -1.88 17.12 -24.02
CA ILE A 57 -0.65 16.40 -23.67
C ILE A 57 -0.26 15.56 -24.88
N LYS A 58 0.91 15.83 -25.48
CA LYS A 58 1.39 15.14 -26.70
C LYS A 58 2.77 14.50 -26.57
N ASP A 59 3.52 14.85 -25.53
CA ASP A 59 4.93 14.46 -25.36
C ASP A 59 5.10 13.03 -24.82
N PHE A 60 4.34 12.07 -25.35
CA PHE A 60 4.47 10.66 -25.01
C PHE A 60 5.78 10.09 -25.58
N ARG A 61 6.54 9.39 -24.75
CA ARG A 61 7.80 8.76 -25.13
C ARG A 61 7.77 7.28 -24.84
N GLN A 62 8.42 6.50 -25.68
CA GLN A 62 8.64 5.09 -25.43
C GLN A 62 9.53 4.90 -24.19
N PHE A 63 9.18 3.96 -23.33
CA PHE A 63 10.06 3.50 -22.24
C PHE A 63 10.34 2.00 -22.30
N GLN A 64 9.62 1.27 -23.14
CA GLN A 64 9.91 -0.12 -23.49
C GLN A 64 9.53 -0.36 -24.96
N PRO A 65 10.39 -1.00 -25.78
CA PRO A 65 11.69 -1.56 -25.44
C PRO A 65 12.83 -0.52 -25.30
N THR A 66 12.72 0.66 -25.93
CA THR A 66 13.76 1.69 -25.89
C THR A 66 13.38 2.81 -24.93
N GLU A 67 14.20 3.05 -23.91
CA GLU A 67 13.99 4.19 -23.00
C GLU A 67 14.14 5.53 -23.75
N ASP A 68 13.17 6.42 -23.58
CA ASP A 68 13.10 7.74 -24.20
C ASP A 68 13.10 7.72 -25.75
N GLY A 69 12.58 6.61 -26.33
CA GLY A 69 12.40 6.46 -27.77
C GLY A 69 11.18 7.23 -28.31
N ALA A 70 11.11 7.36 -29.63
CA ALA A 70 9.89 7.82 -30.29
C ALA A 70 8.81 6.71 -30.24
N PRO A 71 7.56 7.04 -29.90
CA PRO A 71 6.48 6.06 -29.88
C PRO A 71 6.14 5.58 -31.31
N SER A 72 5.80 4.29 -31.49
CA SER A 72 5.36 3.77 -32.79
C SER A 72 4.00 4.31 -33.23
N LEU A 73 3.13 4.59 -32.27
CA LEU A 73 1.79 5.12 -32.49
C LEU A 73 1.58 6.37 -31.62
N PRO A 74 1.12 7.49 -32.19
CA PRO A 74 0.83 8.70 -31.43
C PRO A 74 -0.21 8.44 -30.33
N THR A 75 -0.08 9.16 -29.21
CA THR A 75 -1.07 9.19 -28.14
C THR A 75 -1.23 10.64 -27.70
N GLU A 76 -2.47 11.07 -27.53
CA GLU A 76 -2.80 12.40 -27.02
C GLU A 76 -3.69 12.26 -25.79
N ALA A 77 -3.57 13.18 -24.84
CA ALA A 77 -4.46 13.21 -23.69
C ALA A 77 -4.86 14.64 -23.30
N LYS A 78 -5.96 14.76 -22.57
CA LYS A 78 -6.49 16.01 -22.02
C LYS A 78 -6.99 15.74 -20.61
N VAL A 79 -6.86 16.72 -19.72
CA VAL A 79 -7.30 16.60 -18.33
C VAL A 79 -8.23 17.75 -17.99
N ALA A 80 -9.33 17.44 -17.33
CA ALA A 80 -10.29 18.41 -16.85
C ALA A 80 -10.72 18.08 -15.41
N TYR A 81 -11.35 19.01 -14.72
CA TYR A 81 -11.89 18.78 -13.38
C TYR A 81 -13.11 19.65 -13.11
N ASP A 82 -13.96 19.22 -12.20
CA ASP A 82 -14.98 20.05 -11.56
C ASP A 82 -14.89 19.93 -10.03
N ASP A 83 -15.92 20.38 -9.32
CA ASP A 83 -15.95 20.33 -7.86
C ASP A 83 -16.07 18.90 -7.29
N GLN A 84 -16.39 17.91 -8.11
CA GLN A 84 -16.67 16.55 -7.67
C GLN A 84 -15.73 15.51 -8.29
N ASN A 85 -15.17 15.76 -9.46
CA ASN A 85 -14.47 14.77 -10.25
C ASN A 85 -13.26 15.34 -10.99
N LEU A 86 -12.27 14.47 -11.18
CA LEU A 86 -11.21 14.62 -12.16
C LEU A 86 -11.56 13.80 -13.40
N TYR A 87 -11.37 14.38 -14.58
CA TYR A 87 -11.65 13.75 -15.87
C TYR A 87 -10.38 13.65 -16.69
N VAL A 88 -10.21 12.52 -17.37
CA VAL A 88 -9.09 12.33 -18.30
C VAL A 88 -9.63 11.75 -19.59
N PHE A 89 -9.30 12.39 -20.72
CA PHE A 89 -9.57 11.85 -22.05
C PHE A 89 -8.25 11.46 -22.69
N VAL A 90 -8.17 10.24 -23.23
CA VAL A 90 -7.00 9.74 -23.93
C VAL A 90 -7.40 9.24 -25.32
N ARG A 91 -6.71 9.75 -26.34
CA ARG A 91 -6.79 9.32 -27.73
C ARG A 91 -5.56 8.48 -28.06
N ALA A 92 -5.79 7.20 -28.28
CA ALA A 92 -4.79 6.22 -28.65
C ALA A 92 -4.89 5.94 -30.16
N PHE A 93 -4.05 6.60 -30.96
CA PHE A 93 -4.05 6.39 -32.40
C PHE A 93 -3.57 4.98 -32.74
N ASP A 94 -4.19 4.36 -33.73
CA ASP A 94 -3.74 3.10 -34.33
C ASP A 94 -4.15 3.10 -35.82
N SER A 95 -3.18 2.83 -36.70
CA SER A 95 -3.41 2.77 -38.15
C SER A 95 -4.25 1.55 -38.59
N HIS A 96 -4.49 0.59 -37.71
CA HIS A 96 -5.25 -0.63 -37.97
C HIS A 96 -6.32 -0.85 -36.88
N PRO A 97 -7.35 0.02 -36.81
CA PRO A 97 -8.36 -0.03 -35.75
C PRO A 97 -9.19 -1.32 -35.73
N ASP A 98 -9.32 -1.99 -36.87
CA ASP A 98 -9.94 -3.31 -37.04
C ASP A 98 -9.18 -4.43 -36.30
N SER A 99 -7.88 -4.23 -36.09
CA SER A 99 -6.97 -5.19 -35.44
C SER A 99 -6.80 -4.94 -33.93
N ILE A 100 -7.53 -3.97 -33.36
CA ILE A 100 -7.50 -3.69 -31.92
C ILE A 100 -8.25 -4.79 -31.17
N LYS A 101 -7.52 -5.54 -30.34
CA LYS A 101 -8.09 -6.62 -29.52
C LYS A 101 -9.02 -6.06 -28.44
N LYS A 102 -10.32 -6.40 -28.51
CA LYS A 102 -11.34 -6.11 -27.49
C LYS A 102 -11.64 -7.34 -26.64
N LEU A 103 -10.63 -7.89 -25.99
CA LEU A 103 -10.83 -9.07 -25.15
C LEU A 103 -11.57 -8.67 -23.87
N LEU A 104 -12.69 -9.33 -23.61
CA LEU A 104 -13.42 -9.23 -22.35
C LEU A 104 -12.82 -10.25 -21.37
N ALA A 105 -12.49 -9.80 -20.16
CA ALA A 105 -12.27 -10.66 -19.01
C ALA A 105 -12.98 -10.08 -17.79
N ARG A 106 -12.92 -10.82 -16.67
CA ARG A 106 -13.29 -10.28 -15.36
C ARG A 106 -12.37 -9.09 -15.03
N ARG A 107 -12.89 -8.18 -14.21
CA ARG A 107 -12.11 -7.10 -13.58
C ARG A 107 -10.85 -7.69 -12.94
N ASP A 108 -9.76 -6.93 -12.95
CA ASP A 108 -8.47 -7.27 -12.31
C ASP A 108 -7.65 -8.40 -12.97
N VAL A 109 -8.17 -9.03 -14.03
CA VAL A 109 -7.42 -10.01 -14.83
C VAL A 109 -6.63 -9.33 -15.96
N ARG A 110 -5.32 -9.57 -16.01
CA ARG A 110 -4.47 -9.10 -17.12
C ARG A 110 -4.63 -10.00 -18.36
N ILE A 111 -4.94 -9.38 -19.50
CA ILE A 111 -5.01 -10.05 -20.82
C ILE A 111 -4.02 -9.38 -21.77
N CYS A 112 -3.51 -10.11 -22.77
CA CYS A 112 -2.72 -9.57 -23.88
C CYS A 112 -3.60 -8.69 -24.80
N CYS A 113 -3.71 -7.41 -24.46
CA CYS A 113 -4.45 -6.38 -25.19
C CYS A 113 -3.83 -4.99 -24.96
N ASP A 114 -4.17 -4.02 -25.81
CA ASP A 114 -3.81 -2.61 -25.58
C ASP A 114 -4.39 -2.16 -24.23
N GLN A 115 -3.68 -1.32 -23.48
CA GLN A 115 -4.16 -0.79 -22.20
C GLN A 115 -3.74 0.66 -22.03
N ILE A 116 -4.65 1.50 -21.53
CA ILE A 116 -4.34 2.84 -21.02
C ILE A 116 -4.35 2.78 -19.50
N LYS A 117 -3.33 3.35 -18.87
CA LYS A 117 -3.19 3.44 -17.42
C LYS A 117 -3.05 4.90 -17.00
N ILE A 118 -3.85 5.32 -16.03
CA ILE A 118 -3.80 6.63 -15.41
C ILE A 118 -3.26 6.47 -13.99
N VAL A 119 -2.24 7.24 -13.64
CA VAL A 119 -1.60 7.16 -12.32
C VAL A 119 -1.70 8.51 -11.64
N ILE A 120 -2.23 8.53 -10.42
CA ILE A 120 -2.52 9.75 -9.66
C ILE A 120 -1.90 9.65 -8.27
N ASP A 121 -0.93 10.52 -7.98
CA ASP A 121 -0.45 10.84 -6.63
C ASP A 121 -1.18 12.11 -6.16
N SER A 122 -2.32 11.91 -5.50
CA SER A 122 -3.19 13.01 -5.03
C SER A 122 -2.64 13.76 -3.82
N TYR A 123 -1.60 13.24 -3.15
CA TYR A 123 -0.90 13.92 -2.06
C TYR A 123 0.33 14.72 -2.52
N HIS A 124 0.80 14.48 -3.75
CA HIS A 124 2.07 14.97 -4.30
C HIS A 124 3.28 14.58 -3.43
N ASP A 125 3.20 13.44 -2.75
CA ASP A 125 4.24 12.98 -1.83
C ASP A 125 5.37 12.23 -2.53
N ARG A 126 5.20 11.92 -3.83
CA ARG A 126 6.14 11.17 -4.67
C ARG A 126 6.35 9.72 -4.21
N ARG A 127 5.41 9.16 -3.45
CA ARG A 127 5.52 7.80 -2.87
C ARG A 127 4.21 7.03 -2.86
N THR A 128 3.07 7.68 -2.83
CA THR A 128 1.77 7.02 -2.82
C THR A 128 0.95 7.44 -4.02
N GLY A 129 0.12 6.55 -4.54
CA GLY A 129 -0.75 6.89 -5.64
C GLY A 129 -1.76 5.79 -5.93
N PHE A 130 -2.56 6.03 -6.96
CA PHE A 130 -3.53 5.08 -7.48
C PHE A 130 -3.26 4.87 -8.96
N GLU A 131 -3.25 3.62 -9.41
CA GLU A 131 -3.21 3.27 -10.83
C GLU A 131 -4.59 2.77 -11.27
N PHE A 132 -5.08 3.30 -12.38
CA PHE A 132 -6.34 2.93 -13.02
C PHE A 132 -6.07 2.49 -14.44
N ALA A 133 -6.35 1.23 -14.77
CA ALA A 133 -6.11 0.68 -16.09
C ALA A 133 -7.42 0.29 -16.78
N VAL A 134 -7.50 0.54 -18.10
CA VAL A 134 -8.60 0.09 -18.95
C VAL A 134 -8.06 -0.46 -20.27
N ASN A 135 -8.70 -1.49 -20.82
CA ASN A 135 -8.45 -1.96 -22.18
C ASN A 135 -9.52 -1.41 -23.16
N PRO A 136 -9.34 -1.55 -24.49
CA PRO A 136 -10.34 -1.11 -25.47
C PRO A 136 -11.74 -1.72 -25.31
N GLY A 137 -11.85 -2.87 -24.62
CA GLY A 137 -13.11 -3.53 -24.29
C GLY A 137 -13.78 -3.03 -23.02
N GLY A 138 -13.20 -2.05 -22.32
CA GLY A 138 -13.76 -1.48 -21.08
C GLY A 138 -13.47 -2.30 -19.81
N VAL A 139 -12.59 -3.30 -19.88
CA VAL A 139 -12.19 -4.09 -18.71
C VAL A 139 -11.30 -3.23 -17.81
N LYS A 140 -11.75 -3.01 -16.56
CA LYS A 140 -11.09 -2.18 -15.56
C LYS A 140 -10.12 -2.98 -14.70
N ARG A 141 -9.06 -2.31 -14.23
CA ARG A 141 -8.19 -2.75 -13.14
C ARG A 141 -7.77 -1.54 -12.31
N ASP A 142 -7.56 -1.74 -11.02
CA ASP A 142 -7.03 -0.71 -10.13
C ASP A 142 -6.06 -1.24 -9.09
N TYR A 143 -5.18 -0.34 -8.65
CA TYR A 143 -4.15 -0.61 -7.66
C TYR A 143 -3.97 0.61 -6.75
N ALA A 144 -3.85 0.38 -5.45
CA ALA A 144 -3.22 1.35 -4.57
C ALA A 144 -1.70 1.13 -4.59
N MET A 145 -0.94 2.21 -4.64
CA MET A 145 0.52 2.17 -4.65
C MET A 145 1.06 2.73 -3.35
N TYR A 146 1.92 1.95 -2.69
CA TYR A 146 2.55 2.34 -1.43
C TYR A 146 4.07 2.32 -1.57
N GLY A 147 4.69 3.43 -1.21
CA GLY A 147 6.12 3.58 -1.42
C GLY A 147 6.51 3.75 -2.89
N ASP A 148 7.76 4.11 -3.09
CA ASP A 148 8.26 4.52 -4.40
C ASP A 148 8.76 3.32 -5.25
N ASP A 149 8.52 2.07 -4.83
CA ASP A 149 9.14 0.87 -5.43
C ASP A 149 8.15 -0.08 -6.14
N GLN A 150 7.03 0.43 -6.68
CA GLN A 150 5.99 -0.37 -7.37
C GLN A 150 5.36 -1.45 -6.48
N GLN A 151 5.23 -1.20 -5.17
CA GLN A 151 4.42 -2.06 -4.31
C GLN A 151 2.94 -1.71 -4.55
N GLU A 152 2.32 -2.53 -5.39
CA GLU A 152 0.91 -2.47 -5.75
C GLU A 152 0.09 -3.33 -4.78
N ASP A 153 -1.01 -2.76 -4.27
CA ASP A 153 -2.05 -3.47 -3.53
C ASP A 153 -3.26 -3.61 -4.46
N ASP A 154 -3.47 -4.83 -4.94
CA ASP A 154 -4.54 -5.21 -5.86
C ASP A 154 -5.87 -5.51 -5.14
N ALA A 155 -5.89 -5.47 -3.80
CA ALA A 155 -7.13 -5.58 -3.03
C ALA A 155 -7.90 -4.25 -2.96
N TRP A 156 -7.28 -3.13 -3.34
CA TRP A 156 -7.94 -1.84 -3.38
C TRP A 156 -8.88 -1.73 -4.59
N ASP A 157 -10.19 -1.63 -4.33
CA ASP A 157 -11.21 -1.44 -5.36
C ASP A 157 -11.79 -0.01 -5.27
N GLY A 158 -11.47 0.83 -6.26
CA GLY A 158 -11.97 2.19 -6.36
C GLY A 158 -13.28 2.29 -7.14
N VAL A 159 -14.16 3.22 -6.75
CA VAL A 159 -15.37 3.55 -7.54
C VAL A 159 -15.04 4.62 -8.59
N TRP A 160 -14.86 4.23 -9.84
CA TRP A 160 -14.60 5.13 -10.98
C TRP A 160 -15.31 4.69 -12.26
N GLU A 161 -15.58 5.65 -13.15
CA GLU A 161 -16.28 5.44 -14.42
C GLU A 161 -15.31 5.58 -15.59
N VAL A 162 -15.50 4.76 -16.62
CA VAL A 162 -14.77 4.89 -17.89
C VAL A 162 -15.62 4.39 -19.03
N ALA A 163 -15.56 5.09 -20.16
CA ALA A 163 -16.10 4.65 -21.43
C ALA A 163 -14.99 4.56 -22.47
N THR A 164 -15.03 3.53 -23.31
CA THR A 164 -14.07 3.33 -24.40
C THR A 164 -14.78 3.26 -25.74
N GLN A 165 -14.15 3.81 -26.78
CA GLN A 165 -14.66 3.73 -28.14
C GLN A 165 -13.53 3.39 -29.11
N VAL A 166 -13.81 2.53 -30.08
CA VAL A 166 -12.92 2.33 -31.24
C VAL A 166 -13.54 3.01 -32.44
N ASP A 167 -12.74 3.79 -33.16
CA ASP A 167 -13.16 4.50 -34.37
C ASP A 167 -12.11 4.38 -35.47
N SER A 168 -12.26 5.16 -36.55
CA SER A 168 -11.37 5.08 -37.71
C SER A 168 -9.93 5.52 -37.45
N LEU A 169 -9.65 6.21 -36.34
CA LEU A 169 -8.31 6.72 -36.01
C LEU A 169 -7.56 5.84 -35.00
N GLY A 170 -8.25 4.89 -34.37
CA GLY A 170 -7.73 4.07 -33.29
C GLY A 170 -8.79 3.88 -32.22
N TRP A 171 -8.48 4.25 -30.97
CA TRP A 171 -9.44 4.15 -29.87
C TRP A 171 -9.28 5.25 -28.82
N THR A 172 -10.28 5.37 -27.96
CA THR A 172 -10.35 6.34 -26.88
C THR A 172 -10.73 5.69 -25.56
N ALA A 173 -10.29 6.35 -24.50
CA ALA A 173 -10.80 6.13 -23.15
C ALA A 173 -11.09 7.49 -22.51
N GLU A 174 -12.30 7.61 -21.96
CA GLU A 174 -12.74 8.78 -21.20
C GLU A 174 -13.03 8.35 -19.77
N PHE A 175 -12.28 8.90 -18.83
CA PHE A 175 -12.31 8.53 -17.42
C PHE A 175 -12.97 9.61 -16.59
N ARG A 176 -13.69 9.18 -15.57
CA ARG A 176 -14.16 10.02 -14.46
C ARG A 176 -13.73 9.40 -13.15
N PHE A 177 -12.92 10.14 -12.42
CA PHE A 177 -12.45 9.81 -11.08
C PHE A 177 -13.15 10.74 -10.09
N PRO A 178 -14.09 10.23 -9.28
CA PRO A 178 -14.64 11.03 -8.20
C PRO A 178 -13.51 11.47 -7.25
N LEU A 179 -13.41 12.76 -6.97
CA LEU A 179 -12.49 13.31 -5.98
C LEU A 179 -12.79 12.75 -4.57
N SER A 180 -13.91 12.05 -4.39
CA SER A 180 -14.20 11.24 -3.20
C SER A 180 -13.24 10.08 -2.99
N GLN A 181 -12.76 9.47 -4.07
CA GLN A 181 -11.89 8.30 -4.03
C GLN A 181 -10.42 8.70 -3.88
N LEU A 182 -10.09 9.94 -4.23
CA LEU A 182 -8.75 10.50 -4.15
C LEU A 182 -8.65 11.33 -2.88
N ARG A 183 -7.89 10.86 -1.88
CA ARG A 183 -7.60 11.67 -0.69
C ARG A 183 -6.55 12.72 -1.02
N TYR A 184 -6.76 13.98 -0.69
CA TYR A 184 -5.82 15.08 -0.95
C TYR A 184 -5.79 16.12 0.17
N ALA A 185 -4.69 16.85 0.29
CA ALA A 185 -4.59 17.98 1.21
C ALA A 185 -5.43 19.15 0.71
N HIS A 186 -6.17 19.82 1.60
CA HIS A 186 -6.92 21.02 1.21
C HIS A 186 -5.99 22.23 1.06
N GLY A 187 -6.17 22.99 -0.01
CA GLY A 187 -5.42 24.21 -0.30
C GLY A 187 -6.09 25.04 -1.40
N PRO A 188 -5.71 26.32 -1.55
CA PRO A 188 -6.26 27.21 -2.58
C PRO A 188 -5.96 26.71 -4.00
N SER A 189 -4.82 26.03 -4.17
CA SER A 189 -4.42 25.33 -5.38
C SER A 189 -3.75 24.02 -4.99
N ASN A 190 -4.00 22.98 -5.77
CA ASN A 190 -3.43 21.64 -5.57
C ASN A 190 -2.57 21.26 -6.78
N VAL A 191 -1.54 20.47 -6.52
CA VAL A 191 -0.75 19.80 -7.55
C VAL A 191 -0.87 18.31 -7.28
N PHE A 192 -1.22 17.52 -8.28
CA PHE A 192 -1.17 16.07 -8.20
C PHE A 192 0.02 15.54 -8.98
N GLY A 193 0.64 14.46 -8.52
CA GLY A 193 1.54 13.69 -9.36
C GLY A 193 0.70 12.94 -10.39
N PHE A 194 1.09 12.98 -11.66
CA PHE A 194 0.26 12.45 -12.74
C PHE A 194 1.09 11.75 -13.81
N ALA A 195 0.64 10.58 -14.25
CA ALA A 195 1.16 9.93 -15.45
C ALA A 195 0.07 9.21 -16.24
N ILE A 196 0.33 9.06 -17.53
CA ILE A 196 -0.49 8.30 -18.46
C ILE A 196 0.42 7.33 -19.18
N TRP A 197 0.14 6.04 -19.11
CA TRP A 197 0.85 5.01 -19.86
C TRP A 197 -0.08 4.33 -20.87
N ARG A 198 0.51 3.86 -21.96
CA ARG A 198 -0.15 2.99 -22.93
C ARG A 198 0.72 1.77 -23.22
N ASP A 199 0.17 0.58 -23.04
CA ASP A 199 0.78 -0.71 -23.42
C ASP A 199 0.24 -1.09 -24.81
N ILE A 200 1.06 -1.07 -25.86
CA ILE A 200 0.69 -1.35 -27.26
C ILE A 200 0.99 -2.82 -27.59
N ASP A 201 0.00 -3.70 -27.40
CA ASP A 201 0.15 -5.16 -27.59
C ASP A 201 0.59 -5.55 -29.02
N ARG A 202 0.01 -4.90 -30.05
CA ARG A 202 0.26 -5.22 -31.47
C ARG A 202 1.72 -5.01 -31.91
N HIS A 203 2.46 -4.15 -31.23
CA HIS A 203 3.87 -3.84 -31.53
C HIS A 203 4.81 -4.51 -30.51
N GLY A 204 4.51 -5.77 -30.15
CA GLY A 204 5.35 -6.57 -29.25
C GLY A 204 5.28 -6.12 -27.79
N GLY A 205 4.18 -5.48 -27.38
CA GLY A 205 4.02 -4.96 -26.02
C GLY A 205 4.85 -3.70 -25.75
N GLU A 206 5.08 -2.87 -26.76
CA GLU A 206 5.67 -1.54 -26.60
C GLU A 206 4.95 -0.76 -25.50
N ARG A 207 5.68 0.02 -24.71
CA ARG A 207 5.09 0.88 -23.69
C ARG A 207 5.55 2.31 -23.86
N VAL A 208 4.58 3.21 -23.86
CA VAL A 208 4.78 4.65 -23.99
C VAL A 208 4.16 5.35 -22.79
N GLY A 209 4.73 6.47 -22.37
CA GLY A 209 4.26 7.19 -21.21
C GLY A 209 4.47 8.69 -21.29
N TRP A 210 3.62 9.41 -20.56
CA TRP A 210 3.80 10.82 -20.22
C TRP A 210 3.69 10.99 -18.69
N PRO A 211 4.66 11.66 -18.04
CA PRO A 211 6.00 11.92 -18.58
C PRO A 211 6.71 10.59 -18.91
N VAL A 212 7.86 10.68 -19.58
CA VAL A 212 8.66 9.47 -19.86
C VAL A 212 9.06 8.79 -18.55
N TYR A 213 8.60 7.55 -18.36
CA TYR A 213 9.10 6.69 -17.30
C TYR A 213 10.50 6.18 -17.67
N ARG A 214 11.41 6.14 -16.71
CA ARG A 214 12.77 5.68 -16.93
C ARG A 214 13.05 4.43 -16.11
N PRO A 215 12.93 3.22 -16.69
CA PRO A 215 13.30 1.97 -16.02
C PRO A 215 14.75 1.96 -15.52
N SER A 216 15.64 2.78 -16.09
CA SER A 216 17.02 2.96 -15.61
C SER A 216 17.14 3.63 -14.23
N ARG A 217 16.05 4.21 -13.72
CA ARG A 217 15.92 4.85 -12.41
C ARG A 217 14.94 4.04 -11.56
N ARG A 218 15.33 3.63 -10.35
CA ARG A 218 14.40 3.07 -9.36
C ARG A 218 13.55 4.20 -8.79
N GLY A 219 12.31 3.90 -8.47
CA GLY A 219 11.31 4.91 -8.18
C GLY A 219 10.22 4.90 -9.23
N PHE A 220 8.96 4.76 -8.86
CA PHE A 220 7.87 4.92 -9.83
C PHE A 220 7.09 6.20 -9.59
N VAL A 221 6.42 6.30 -8.44
CA VAL A 221 5.60 7.47 -8.07
C VAL A 221 6.43 8.76 -8.04
N SER A 222 7.73 8.67 -7.71
CA SER A 222 8.63 9.82 -7.75
C SER A 222 8.96 10.34 -9.15
N GLN A 223 8.68 9.57 -10.21
CA GLN A 223 8.90 9.97 -11.60
C GLN A 223 7.65 10.58 -12.27
N LEU A 224 6.51 10.65 -11.58
CA LEU A 224 5.28 11.21 -12.15
C LEU A 224 5.46 12.70 -12.53
N GLY A 225 4.68 13.18 -13.49
CA GLY A 225 4.63 14.59 -13.86
C GLY A 225 3.83 15.40 -12.84
N ASP A 226 3.77 16.71 -13.02
CA ASP A 226 2.93 17.60 -12.22
C ASP A 226 1.63 17.93 -12.98
N LEU A 227 0.49 17.59 -12.40
CA LEU A 227 -0.80 18.09 -12.84
C LEU A 227 -1.16 19.33 -12.02
N VAL A 228 -1.15 20.48 -12.68
CA VAL A 228 -1.42 21.80 -12.08
C VAL A 228 -2.76 22.37 -12.57
N GLY A 229 -3.19 23.50 -12.00
CA GLY A 229 -4.44 24.17 -12.38
C GLY A 229 -5.68 23.66 -11.63
N LEU A 230 -5.48 22.79 -10.63
CA LEU A 230 -6.54 22.30 -9.73
C LEU A 230 -6.80 23.34 -8.64
N GLU A 231 -7.69 24.29 -8.91
CA GLU A 231 -8.00 25.42 -8.03
C GLU A 231 -9.35 25.22 -7.34
N GLY A 232 -9.41 25.56 -6.04
CA GLY A 232 -10.66 25.54 -5.29
C GLY A 232 -11.30 24.16 -5.11
N LEU A 233 -10.52 23.07 -5.13
CA LEU A 233 -11.05 21.73 -4.86
C LEU A 233 -11.72 21.71 -3.47
N PRO A 234 -12.97 21.23 -3.36
CA PRO A 234 -13.67 21.24 -2.08
C PRO A 234 -13.01 20.28 -1.10
N ALA A 235 -13.23 20.48 0.19
CA ALA A 235 -12.87 19.52 1.23
C ALA A 235 -14.14 18.84 1.77
N PRO A 236 -14.78 17.93 1.00
CA PRO A 236 -16.03 17.32 1.44
C PRO A 236 -15.77 16.47 2.68
N ARG A 237 -16.41 16.82 3.80
CA ARG A 237 -16.53 15.94 4.97
C ARG A 237 -17.49 14.82 4.59
N ARG A 238 -17.00 13.58 4.63
CA ARG A 238 -17.80 12.40 4.27
C ARG A 238 -18.24 11.71 5.54
N VAL A 239 -19.54 11.48 5.66
CA VAL A 239 -20.12 10.62 6.69
C VAL A 239 -20.85 9.52 5.96
N GLU A 240 -20.40 8.28 6.12
CA GLU A 240 -21.08 7.08 5.66
C GLU A 240 -21.52 6.29 6.87
N PHE A 241 -22.77 5.82 6.85
CA PHE A 241 -23.35 5.00 7.90
C PHE A 241 -24.04 3.82 7.26
N ALA A 242 -23.57 2.61 7.56
CA ALA A 242 -24.06 1.36 7.00
C ALA A 242 -24.52 0.43 8.14
N PRO A 243 -25.78 0.53 8.60
CA PRO A 243 -26.34 -0.39 9.57
C PRO A 243 -26.76 -1.70 8.89
N TYR A 244 -26.69 -2.81 9.62
CA TYR A 244 -27.16 -4.10 9.13
C TYR A 244 -27.82 -4.93 10.25
N ALA A 245 -28.71 -5.82 9.84
CA ALA A 245 -29.36 -6.79 10.72
C ALA A 245 -29.41 -8.15 10.02
N VAL A 246 -29.06 -9.22 10.74
CA VAL A 246 -29.06 -10.59 10.24
C VAL A 246 -29.92 -11.46 11.15
N THR A 247 -30.78 -12.26 10.54
CA THR A 247 -31.56 -13.29 11.22
C THR A 247 -31.04 -14.66 10.80
N LYS A 248 -30.43 -15.41 11.73
CA LYS A 248 -29.97 -16.78 11.47
C LYS A 248 -30.99 -17.78 12.02
N ASN A 249 -31.46 -18.65 11.15
CA ASN A 249 -32.23 -19.84 11.49
C ASN A 249 -31.32 -21.06 11.35
N VAL A 250 -30.72 -21.50 12.46
CA VAL A 250 -29.90 -22.71 12.45
C VAL A 250 -30.73 -23.84 13.07
N PRO A 251 -31.05 -24.89 12.31
CA PRO A 251 -31.73 -26.05 12.87
C PRO A 251 -30.78 -26.79 13.82
N GLU A 252 -31.16 -26.90 15.09
CA GLU A 252 -30.48 -27.77 16.04
C GLU A 252 -31.04 -29.21 15.95
N ALA A 253 -30.30 -30.17 16.51
CA ALA A 253 -30.75 -31.56 16.59
C ALA A 253 -32.14 -31.63 17.25
N GLY A 254 -33.13 -32.17 16.52
CA GLY A 254 -34.52 -32.25 16.99
C GLY A 254 -35.51 -31.24 16.38
N PHE A 255 -35.15 -30.57 15.27
CA PHE A 255 -36.03 -29.61 14.54
C PHE A 255 -36.44 -28.36 15.35
N GLN A 256 -35.71 -28.04 16.43
CA GLN A 256 -35.89 -26.76 17.11
C GLN A 256 -35.25 -25.63 16.28
N HIS A 257 -36.04 -24.58 16.06
CA HIS A 257 -35.62 -23.39 15.32
C HIS A 257 -35.30 -22.27 16.31
N ASN A 258 -34.05 -22.17 16.73
CA ASN A 258 -33.60 -21.00 17.49
C ASN A 258 -33.29 -19.86 16.53
N GLN A 259 -34.19 -18.87 16.48
CA GLN A 259 -33.97 -17.61 15.77
C GLN A 259 -32.89 -16.81 16.51
N LYS A 260 -31.71 -16.68 15.90
CA LYS A 260 -30.66 -15.78 16.38
C LYS A 260 -30.76 -14.47 15.60
N PHE A 261 -30.98 -13.39 16.34
CA PHE A 261 -30.93 -12.04 15.81
C PHE A 261 -29.56 -11.44 16.06
N ASP A 262 -29.03 -10.80 15.04
CA ASP A 262 -27.73 -10.16 15.06
C ASP A 262 -27.80 -8.83 14.30
N GLY A 263 -26.89 -7.92 14.62
CA GLY A 263 -26.84 -6.63 13.95
C GLY A 263 -25.58 -5.88 14.28
N GLY A 264 -25.22 -4.96 13.40
CA GLY A 264 -24.03 -4.15 13.53
C GLY A 264 -24.16 -2.88 12.70
N ALA A 265 -23.13 -2.07 12.74
CA ALA A 265 -23.08 -0.86 11.96
C ALA A 265 -21.63 -0.46 11.67
N ASP A 266 -21.41 0.04 10.47
CA ASP A 266 -20.15 0.65 10.06
C ASP A 266 -20.34 2.16 9.89
N ILE A 267 -19.32 2.91 10.32
CA ILE A 267 -19.26 4.37 10.23
C ILE A 267 -17.95 4.73 9.56
N LYS A 268 -18.00 5.60 8.57
CA LYS A 268 -16.82 6.24 7.99
C LYS A 268 -16.96 7.74 8.05
N TYR A 269 -16.00 8.41 8.67
CA TYR A 269 -16.03 9.84 8.93
C TYR A 269 -14.72 10.51 8.49
N GLY A 270 -14.77 11.31 7.43
CA GLY A 270 -13.67 12.17 7.01
C GLY A 270 -13.57 13.41 7.91
N ILE A 271 -12.65 13.40 8.88
CA ILE A 271 -12.37 14.57 9.75
C ILE A 271 -11.92 15.76 8.89
N THR A 272 -11.05 15.48 7.92
CA THR A 272 -10.54 16.39 6.90
C THR A 272 -10.47 15.65 5.56
N SER A 273 -10.13 16.33 4.46
CA SER A 273 -9.96 15.69 3.14
C SER A 273 -8.82 14.66 3.09
N ASN A 274 -7.98 14.62 4.13
CA ASN A 274 -6.79 13.80 4.24
C ASN A 274 -6.71 12.93 5.50
N ILE A 275 -7.70 12.98 6.40
CA ILE A 275 -7.82 12.11 7.59
C ILE A 275 -9.21 11.51 7.66
N THR A 276 -9.28 10.19 7.79
CA THR A 276 -10.51 9.41 7.90
C THR A 276 -10.51 8.60 9.19
N VAL A 277 -11.69 8.49 9.79
CA VAL A 277 -11.99 7.57 10.88
C VAL A 277 -12.97 6.53 10.36
N ASP A 278 -12.60 5.26 10.45
CA ASP A 278 -13.47 4.13 10.19
C ASP A 278 -13.80 3.49 11.53
N ALA A 279 -15.07 3.22 11.82
CA ALA A 279 -15.49 2.55 13.04
C ALA A 279 -16.55 1.49 12.71
N THR A 280 -16.47 0.36 13.39
CA THR A 280 -17.42 -0.73 13.21
C THR A 280 -17.86 -1.24 14.57
N VAL A 281 -19.14 -1.57 14.68
CA VAL A 281 -19.70 -2.32 15.80
C VAL A 281 -20.19 -3.63 15.25
N ASN A 282 -19.64 -4.71 15.81
CA ASN A 282 -20.08 -6.07 15.60
C ASN A 282 -20.03 -6.55 14.13
N PRO A 283 -19.01 -6.22 13.31
CA PRO A 283 -19.03 -6.33 11.84
C PRO A 283 -19.46 -7.70 11.27
N ASP A 284 -20.05 -7.69 10.08
CA ASP A 284 -20.32 -8.90 9.28
C ASP A 284 -19.31 -9.02 8.14
N PHE A 285 -18.32 -9.91 8.31
CA PHE A 285 -17.37 -10.26 7.26
C PHE A 285 -17.81 -11.47 6.43
N GLY A 286 -19.04 -11.98 6.63
CA GLY A 286 -19.55 -13.16 5.93
C GLY A 286 -19.77 -12.97 4.43
N GLN A 287 -19.66 -11.74 3.92
CA GLN A 287 -19.73 -11.42 2.48
C GLN A 287 -18.36 -11.30 1.80
N VAL A 288 -17.27 -11.49 2.55
CA VAL A 288 -15.91 -11.46 2.01
C VAL A 288 -15.57 -12.82 1.41
N ASP A 289 -14.84 -12.83 0.29
CA ASP A 289 -14.39 -14.06 -0.36
C ASP A 289 -13.68 -14.98 0.65
N ALA A 290 -14.08 -16.25 0.65
CA ALA A 290 -13.48 -17.25 1.50
C ALA A 290 -12.03 -17.50 1.10
N ASP A 291 -11.15 -17.68 2.09
CA ASP A 291 -9.75 -17.98 1.82
C ASP A 291 -9.60 -19.30 1.06
N PRO A 292 -8.68 -19.35 0.08
CA PRO A 292 -8.44 -20.57 -0.68
C PRO A 292 -7.96 -21.68 0.26
N SER A 293 -8.51 -22.88 0.10
CA SER A 293 -8.05 -24.04 0.87
C SER A 293 -6.65 -24.44 0.40
N VAL A 294 -5.63 -24.09 1.20
CA VAL A 294 -4.24 -24.47 0.95
C VAL A 294 -3.85 -25.59 1.91
N VAL A 295 -3.43 -26.74 1.36
CA VAL A 295 -2.82 -27.82 2.15
C VAL A 295 -1.38 -27.42 2.46
N ASN A 296 -1.15 -26.89 3.66
CA ASN A 296 0.18 -26.55 4.14
C ASN A 296 0.77 -27.74 4.92
N LEU A 297 1.86 -28.32 4.40
CA LEU A 297 2.57 -29.43 5.02
C LEU A 297 3.77 -28.97 5.87
N THR A 298 4.01 -27.65 5.96
CA THR A 298 5.08 -27.08 6.76
C THR A 298 4.64 -26.84 8.19
N SER A 299 5.60 -26.63 9.11
CA SER A 299 5.30 -26.24 10.50
C SER A 299 5.02 -24.75 10.68
N PHE A 300 5.05 -23.98 9.59
CA PHE A 300 4.83 -22.54 9.60
C PHE A 300 3.40 -22.22 9.20
N GLU A 301 2.88 -21.12 9.71
CA GLU A 301 1.55 -20.62 9.36
C GLU A 301 1.51 -20.18 7.88
N THR A 302 0.35 -20.31 7.23
CA THR A 302 0.13 -19.76 5.89
C THR A 302 -0.30 -18.31 5.98
N PHE A 303 0.38 -17.43 5.25
CA PHE A 303 -0.04 -16.03 5.11
C PHE A 303 -1.18 -15.91 4.10
N TYR A 304 -2.19 -15.12 4.42
CA TYR A 304 -3.28 -14.81 3.51
C TYR A 304 -3.45 -13.27 3.41
N GLN A 305 -3.69 -12.72 2.22
CA GLN A 305 -3.92 -11.27 2.03
C GLN A 305 -5.28 -10.79 2.56
N GLU A 306 -5.31 -9.73 3.36
CA GLU A 306 -6.55 -9.17 3.90
C GLU A 306 -7.57 -8.80 2.80
N ARG A 307 -8.83 -9.19 3.00
CA ARG A 307 -9.94 -8.92 2.06
C ARG A 307 -11.11 -8.18 2.71
N ARG A 308 -11.10 -8.01 4.05
CA ARG A 308 -12.16 -7.31 4.77
C ARG A 308 -12.05 -5.80 4.53
N PRO A 309 -13.08 -5.14 3.98
CA PRO A 309 -13.01 -3.73 3.58
C PRO A 309 -12.50 -2.79 4.67
N PHE A 310 -12.92 -3.01 5.92
CA PHE A 310 -12.46 -2.24 7.08
C PHE A 310 -10.93 -2.24 7.24
N PHE A 311 -10.25 -3.35 6.93
CA PHE A 311 -8.80 -3.47 7.10
C PHE A 311 -8.02 -3.14 5.82
N VAL A 312 -8.60 -3.31 4.63
CA VAL A 312 -7.94 -3.07 3.32
C VAL A 312 -7.63 -1.58 3.08
N GLU A 313 -8.52 -0.68 3.49
CA GLU A 313 -8.29 0.74 3.23
C GLU A 313 -7.14 1.30 4.09
N GLY A 314 -6.09 1.81 3.45
CA GLY A 314 -4.94 2.38 4.16
C GLY A 314 -4.03 1.34 4.83
N THR A 315 -4.12 0.06 4.44
CA THR A 315 -3.18 -1.03 4.81
C THR A 315 -1.74 -0.59 4.72
N GLY A 316 -1.36 0.07 3.63
CA GLY A 316 -0.01 0.52 3.38
C GLY A 316 0.55 1.49 4.42
N ILE A 317 -0.30 2.20 5.18
CA ILE A 317 0.15 3.03 6.30
C ILE A 317 0.75 2.14 7.39
N PHE A 318 0.12 1.01 7.69
CA PHE A 318 0.56 0.07 8.72
C PHE A 318 1.58 -0.95 8.23
N SER A 319 2.03 -0.87 6.97
CA SER A 319 3.08 -1.74 6.46
C SER A 319 4.40 -1.48 7.19
N PHE A 320 4.92 -2.53 7.81
CA PHE A 320 6.22 -2.54 8.47
C PHE A 320 6.84 -3.94 8.28
N PRO A 321 7.50 -4.20 7.13
CA PRO A 321 8.12 -5.48 6.87
C PRO A 321 9.33 -5.69 7.78
N VAL A 322 9.55 -6.93 8.20
CA VAL A 322 10.74 -7.32 8.99
C VAL A 322 11.41 -8.51 8.29
N ASP A 323 12.45 -8.26 7.48
CA ASP A 323 13.04 -9.15 6.46
C ASP A 323 12.51 -8.88 5.03
N CYS A 324 12.84 -7.69 4.49
CA CYS A 324 12.53 -7.33 3.11
C CYS A 324 13.69 -6.62 2.41
N SER A 325 14.49 -7.42 1.74
CA SER A 325 15.59 -7.06 0.84
C SER A 325 15.27 -7.45 -0.62
N ALA A 326 16.13 -7.04 -1.55
CA ALA A 326 16.04 -7.40 -2.97
C ALA A 326 16.24 -8.92 -3.22
N VAL A 327 16.85 -9.64 -2.27
CA VAL A 327 17.07 -11.09 -2.36
C VAL A 327 15.94 -11.87 -1.70
N ASN A 328 15.47 -11.39 -0.55
CA ASN A 328 14.42 -12.03 0.25
C ASN A 328 13.45 -10.97 0.73
N CYS A 329 12.18 -11.10 0.38
CA CYS A 329 11.11 -10.25 0.92
C CYS A 329 9.86 -11.11 1.09
N GLY A 330 9.67 -11.58 2.32
CA GLY A 330 8.52 -12.39 2.70
C GLY A 330 7.37 -11.53 3.23
N PRO A 331 6.25 -12.17 3.61
CA PRO A 331 5.13 -11.50 4.28
C PRO A 331 5.40 -11.17 5.76
N GLU A 332 6.62 -11.38 6.27
CA GLU A 332 6.95 -11.09 7.67
C GLU A 332 6.82 -9.58 7.96
N GLY A 333 6.12 -9.26 9.04
CA GLY A 333 5.83 -7.86 9.38
C GLY A 333 5.26 -7.70 10.78
N LEU A 334 5.26 -6.46 11.27
CA LEU A 334 4.79 -6.15 12.63
C LEU A 334 3.27 -6.04 12.75
N PHE A 335 2.55 -5.90 11.64
CA PHE A 335 1.11 -5.84 11.62
C PHE A 335 0.51 -6.75 10.55
N TYR A 336 -0.37 -7.63 10.98
CA TYR A 336 -1.16 -8.54 10.16
C TYR A 336 -2.61 -8.48 10.65
N SER A 337 -3.44 -7.68 9.98
CA SER A 337 -4.82 -7.36 10.40
C SER A 337 -5.70 -8.58 10.62
N ARG A 338 -5.41 -9.71 9.95
CA ARG A 338 -6.10 -10.99 10.12
C ARG A 338 -6.00 -11.58 11.52
N ARG A 339 -5.05 -11.13 12.35
CA ARG A 339 -4.98 -11.49 13.77
C ARG A 339 -6.18 -10.98 14.57
N ILE A 340 -6.81 -9.90 14.12
CA ILE A 340 -7.97 -9.29 14.79
C ILE A 340 -9.25 -10.01 14.33
N GLY A 341 -9.89 -10.70 15.26
CA GLY A 341 -11.10 -11.50 14.96
C GLY A 341 -10.80 -12.77 14.17
N HIS A 342 -9.68 -13.42 14.48
CA HIS A 342 -9.31 -14.73 13.96
C HIS A 342 -10.13 -15.84 14.67
N ASP A 343 -10.29 -17.01 14.02
CA ASP A 343 -11.00 -18.18 14.55
C ASP A 343 -12.49 -17.94 14.93
N LEU A 344 -12.87 -18.30 16.15
CA LEU A 344 -14.24 -18.29 16.67
C LEU A 344 -14.59 -16.97 17.36
N SER A 345 -13.61 -16.08 17.60
CA SER A 345 -13.88 -14.79 18.24
C SER A 345 -14.38 -13.76 17.25
N ARG A 346 -15.55 -13.21 17.57
CA ARG A 346 -16.14 -12.13 16.80
C ARG A 346 -15.62 -10.78 17.27
N ILE A 347 -15.32 -9.87 16.36
CA ILE A 347 -15.03 -8.48 16.68
C ILE A 347 -16.30 -7.84 17.28
N LEU A 348 -16.22 -7.34 18.51
CA LEU A 348 -17.29 -6.56 19.15
C LEU A 348 -17.37 -5.15 18.59
N GLY A 349 -16.20 -4.57 18.33
CA GLY A 349 -16.07 -3.29 17.66
C GLY A 349 -14.61 -2.98 17.39
N ALA A 350 -14.39 -2.12 16.41
CA ALA A 350 -13.07 -1.61 16.07
C ALA A 350 -13.17 -0.18 15.56
N ALA A 351 -12.10 0.58 15.74
CA ALA A 351 -11.93 1.91 15.19
C ALA A 351 -10.55 2.02 14.55
N LYS A 352 -10.46 2.74 13.45
CA LYS A 352 -9.24 3.02 12.72
C LYS A 352 -9.20 4.49 12.36
N ILE A 353 -8.06 5.13 12.59
CA ILE A 353 -7.77 6.48 12.12
C ILE A 353 -6.64 6.37 11.11
N SER A 354 -6.82 6.93 9.92
CA SER A 354 -5.81 6.88 8.87
C SER A 354 -5.78 8.18 8.08
N GLY A 355 -4.58 8.67 7.78
CA GLY A 355 -4.44 9.89 6.99
C GLY A 355 -3.03 10.42 6.88
N ARG A 356 -2.87 11.43 6.02
CA ARG A 356 -1.60 12.14 5.83
C ARG A 356 -1.79 13.65 5.82
N LEU A 357 -1.08 14.33 6.70
CA LEU A 357 -1.06 15.79 6.79
C LEU A 357 -0.20 16.41 5.69
N ALA A 358 -0.51 17.66 5.32
CA ALA A 358 0.29 18.45 4.38
C ALA A 358 1.74 18.68 4.87
N SER A 359 2.00 18.53 6.17
CA SER A 359 3.35 18.57 6.75
C SER A 359 4.21 17.34 6.39
N GLY A 360 3.63 16.32 5.76
CA GLY A 360 4.29 15.03 5.50
C GLY A 360 4.14 13.99 6.61
N LEU A 361 3.43 14.32 7.70
CA LEU A 361 3.11 13.37 8.76
C LEU A 361 1.97 12.45 8.35
N THR A 362 2.23 11.15 8.34
CA THR A 362 1.26 10.08 8.13
C THR A 362 0.91 9.47 9.48
N ILE A 363 -0.38 9.30 9.75
CA ILE A 363 -0.92 8.78 11.01
C ILE A 363 -1.78 7.57 10.67
N GLY A 364 -1.51 6.45 11.34
CA GLY A 364 -2.35 5.26 11.36
C GLY A 364 -2.55 4.82 12.80
N ALA A 365 -3.79 4.62 13.23
CA ALA A 365 -4.11 3.97 14.49
C ALA A 365 -5.25 2.96 14.29
N VAL A 366 -5.18 1.79 14.92
CA VAL A 366 -6.25 0.79 14.97
C VAL A 366 -6.46 0.39 16.42
N GLU A 367 -7.70 0.33 16.85
CA GLU A 367 -8.11 -0.22 18.14
C GLU A 367 -9.26 -1.21 17.89
N GLY A 368 -9.18 -2.42 18.42
CA GLY A 368 -10.20 -3.45 18.22
C GLY A 368 -10.38 -4.30 19.47
N VAL A 369 -11.62 -4.76 19.69
CA VAL A 369 -11.94 -5.68 20.78
C VAL A 369 -12.71 -6.87 20.23
N THR A 370 -12.28 -8.08 20.56
CA THR A 370 -12.98 -9.32 20.23
C THR A 370 -13.72 -9.88 21.44
N LYS A 371 -14.83 -10.56 21.17
CA LYS A 371 -15.66 -11.21 22.18
C LYS A 371 -15.01 -12.52 22.62
N ARG A 372 -15.12 -12.82 23.92
CA ARG A 372 -14.88 -14.17 24.44
C ARG A 372 -15.73 -15.20 23.69
N ALA A 373 -15.10 -16.25 23.19
CA ALA A 373 -15.76 -17.41 22.60
C ALA A 373 -15.66 -18.61 23.56
N GLU A 374 -16.76 -19.33 23.71
CA GLU A 374 -16.89 -20.49 24.60
C GLU A 374 -17.46 -21.68 23.85
N VAL A 375 -16.90 -22.87 24.09
CA VAL A 375 -17.39 -24.14 23.57
C VAL A 375 -17.57 -25.09 24.74
N GLY A 376 -18.80 -25.57 24.97
CA GLY A 376 -19.09 -26.49 26.06
C GLY A 376 -18.85 -25.91 27.47
N GLY A 377 -18.94 -24.58 27.63
CA GLY A 377 -18.70 -23.89 28.90
C GLY A 377 -17.22 -23.63 29.23
N ALA A 378 -16.30 -23.95 28.33
CA ALA A 378 -14.89 -23.60 28.42
C ALA A 378 -14.55 -22.48 27.44
N THR A 379 -13.78 -21.50 27.89
CA THR A 379 -13.26 -20.43 27.03
C THR A 379 -12.26 -21.02 26.04
N VAL A 380 -12.50 -20.80 24.75
CA VAL A 380 -11.59 -21.21 23.65
C VAL A 380 -10.83 -20.01 23.08
N ASP A 381 -11.42 -18.83 23.12
CA ASP A 381 -10.77 -17.58 22.74
C ASP A 381 -11.16 -16.49 23.76
N PRO A 382 -10.21 -15.91 24.50
CA PRO A 382 -10.50 -14.92 25.51
C PRO A 382 -10.92 -13.58 24.89
N LEU A 383 -11.62 -12.75 25.67
CA LEU A 383 -11.83 -11.36 25.30
C LEU A 383 -10.47 -10.69 25.11
N THR A 384 -10.23 -10.15 23.91
CA THR A 384 -8.92 -9.62 23.52
C THR A 384 -9.05 -8.21 22.97
N ASN A 385 -8.16 -7.34 23.45
CA ASN A 385 -7.95 -6.00 22.94
C ASN A 385 -6.70 -5.98 22.04
N TYR A 386 -6.80 -5.27 20.92
CA TYR A 386 -5.74 -5.09 19.94
C TYR A 386 -5.57 -3.59 19.65
N GLY A 387 -4.34 -3.11 19.76
CA GLY A 387 -3.97 -1.73 19.48
C GLY A 387 -2.79 -1.64 18.53
N VAL A 388 -2.85 -0.73 17.56
CA VAL A 388 -1.75 -0.43 16.63
C VAL A 388 -1.64 1.07 16.48
N LEU A 389 -0.43 1.59 16.56
CA LEU A 389 -0.11 2.98 16.25
C LEU A 389 1.07 3.03 15.29
N ARG A 390 0.96 3.84 14.24
CA ARG A 390 2.01 4.10 13.27
C ARG A 390 2.06 5.60 12.98
N LEU A 391 3.24 6.19 13.16
CA LEU A 391 3.51 7.59 12.81
C LEU A 391 4.73 7.63 11.90
N SER A 392 4.58 8.20 10.70
CA SER A 392 5.68 8.32 9.73
C SER A 392 5.77 9.73 9.19
N GLN A 393 6.95 10.34 9.29
CA GLN A 393 7.21 11.69 8.79
C GLN A 393 8.05 11.62 7.53
N ASP A 394 7.49 12.05 6.41
CA ASP A 394 8.23 12.27 5.17
C ASP A 394 8.90 13.66 5.18
N LEU A 395 10.16 13.70 4.78
CA LEU A 395 11.01 14.90 4.73
C LEU A 395 11.61 15.06 3.34
N ARG A 396 11.98 16.30 2.98
CA ARG A 396 12.66 16.61 1.70
C ARG A 396 11.90 16.06 0.47
N LYS A 397 10.58 16.26 0.40
CA LYS A 397 9.72 15.72 -0.68
C LYS A 397 9.86 14.20 -0.84
N GLY A 398 9.83 13.50 0.29
CA GLY A 398 10.00 12.05 0.33
C GLY A 398 11.41 11.58 -0.01
N GLN A 399 12.48 12.37 0.15
CA GLN A 399 13.86 11.87 0.04
C GLN A 399 14.40 11.33 1.37
N SER A 400 13.79 11.68 2.48
CA SER A 400 14.10 11.11 3.77
C SER A 400 12.81 10.88 4.55
N GLY A 401 12.86 10.00 5.53
CA GLY A 401 11.71 9.74 6.39
C GLY A 401 12.14 9.00 7.64
N PHE A 402 11.33 9.17 8.67
CA PHE A 402 11.47 8.49 9.94
C PHE A 402 10.09 8.04 10.41
N GLY A 403 10.01 6.84 10.94
CA GLY A 403 8.78 6.24 11.38
C GLY A 403 8.92 5.56 12.72
N VAL A 404 7.82 5.51 13.46
CA VAL A 404 7.65 4.66 14.63
C VAL A 404 6.38 3.85 14.50
N MET A 405 6.40 2.63 15.05
CA MET A 405 5.24 1.75 15.19
C MET A 405 5.19 1.19 16.60
N ALA A 406 3.98 1.03 17.13
CA ALA A 406 3.73 0.27 18.33
C ALA A 406 2.53 -0.65 18.13
N THR A 407 2.60 -1.88 18.64
CA THR A 407 1.47 -2.81 18.70
C THR A 407 1.27 -3.29 20.13
N ALA A 408 0.02 -3.47 20.52
CA ALA A 408 -0.36 -3.98 21.84
C ALA A 408 -1.48 -5.01 21.70
N VAL A 409 -1.36 -6.12 22.41
CA VAL A 409 -2.40 -7.11 22.57
C VAL A 409 -2.57 -7.39 24.05
N ASN A 410 -3.81 -7.34 24.54
CA ASN A 410 -4.16 -7.64 25.93
C ASN A 410 -5.33 -8.64 25.96
N ARG A 411 -5.15 -9.80 26.58
CA ARG A 411 -6.14 -10.87 26.66
C ARG A 411 -6.63 -11.07 28.09
N ASN A 412 -7.95 -11.16 28.26
CA ASN A 412 -8.56 -11.56 29.51
C ASN A 412 -8.61 -13.10 29.61
N VAL A 413 -7.44 -13.68 29.90
CA VAL A 413 -7.25 -15.13 30.04
C VAL A 413 -7.90 -15.67 31.31
N ASP A 414 -8.31 -16.94 31.28
CA ASP A 414 -8.81 -17.69 32.43
C ASP A 414 -8.16 -19.08 32.52
N GLN A 415 -8.65 -19.91 33.44
CA GLN A 415 -8.15 -21.26 33.67
C GLN A 415 -8.21 -22.19 32.44
N PHE A 416 -9.07 -21.91 31.45
CA PHE A 416 -9.18 -22.70 30.22
C PHE A 416 -8.21 -22.23 29.14
N THR A 417 -7.76 -20.97 29.22
CA THR A 417 -6.84 -20.34 28.26
C THR A 417 -5.48 -20.01 28.84
N ASP A 418 -5.09 -20.61 29.97
CA ASP A 418 -3.81 -20.34 30.65
C ASP A 418 -2.58 -20.70 29.79
N GLY A 419 -2.76 -21.48 28.72
CA GLY A 419 -1.72 -21.75 27.72
C GLY A 419 -1.53 -20.64 26.68
N LEU A 420 -2.37 -19.59 26.68
CA LEU A 420 -2.23 -18.43 25.81
C LEU A 420 -1.42 -17.31 26.48
N ARG A 421 -0.77 -16.50 25.66
CA ARG A 421 -0.13 -15.26 26.12
C ARG A 421 -1.20 -14.26 26.54
N ASP A 422 -1.04 -13.67 27.72
CA ASP A 422 -1.96 -12.65 28.23
C ASP A 422 -1.69 -11.27 27.61
N GLN A 423 -0.45 -11.02 27.20
CA GLN A 423 -0.04 -9.74 26.62
C GLN A 423 1.10 -9.89 25.61
N ALA A 424 1.11 -8.99 24.62
CA ALA A 424 2.17 -8.87 23.64
C ALA A 424 2.33 -7.41 23.22
N TYR A 425 3.57 -6.92 23.26
CA TYR A 425 3.89 -5.54 22.91
C TYR A 425 5.08 -5.50 21.95
N VAL A 426 4.97 -4.65 20.93
CA VAL A 426 6.07 -4.35 20.01
C VAL A 426 6.24 -2.85 19.92
N GLY A 427 7.49 -2.39 19.96
CA GLY A 427 7.86 -1.02 19.65
C GLY A 427 8.96 -1.03 18.59
N ALA A 428 8.79 -0.23 17.54
CA ALA A 428 9.69 -0.23 16.41
C ALA A 428 9.92 1.18 15.85
N ALA A 429 11.08 1.38 15.24
CA ALA A 429 11.42 2.59 14.51
C ALA A 429 12.09 2.23 13.18
N ASP A 430 11.76 2.99 12.14
CA ASP A 430 12.34 2.85 10.80
C ASP A 430 12.84 4.19 10.27
N PHE A 431 13.81 4.13 9.37
CA PHE A 431 14.28 5.31 8.66
C PHE A 431 14.62 5.03 7.21
N ARG A 432 14.61 6.11 6.44
CA ARG A 432 15.03 6.13 5.04
C ARG A 432 15.77 7.42 4.73
N HIS A 433 16.87 7.33 3.99
CA HIS A 433 17.63 8.50 3.56
C HIS A 433 18.22 8.30 2.17
N ARG A 434 17.83 9.19 1.24
CA ARG A 434 18.37 9.26 -0.12
C ARG A 434 19.43 10.34 -0.25
N PHE A 435 20.54 9.98 -0.87
CA PHE A 435 21.70 10.84 -1.09
C PHE A 435 22.25 10.70 -2.51
N HIS A 436 23.12 11.62 -2.93
CA HIS A 436 23.67 11.71 -4.30
C HIS A 436 22.57 11.73 -5.38
N GLY A 437 21.65 12.70 -5.24
CA GLY A 437 20.55 12.88 -6.20
C GLY A 437 19.55 11.73 -6.24
N GLY A 438 19.50 10.88 -5.21
CA GLY A 438 18.61 9.71 -5.16
C GLY A 438 19.24 8.42 -5.71
N THR A 439 20.50 8.46 -6.14
CA THR A 439 21.23 7.29 -6.64
C THR A 439 21.44 6.24 -5.55
N TYR A 440 21.64 6.68 -4.30
CA TYR A 440 21.81 5.80 -3.16
C TYR A 440 20.72 6.04 -2.11
N GLU A 441 20.30 4.96 -1.46
CA GLU A 441 19.30 4.95 -0.41
C GLU A 441 19.79 4.07 0.74
N LEU A 442 19.81 4.62 1.94
CA LEU A 442 20.05 3.90 3.19
C LEU A 442 18.71 3.78 3.91
N THR A 443 18.33 2.55 4.26
CA THR A 443 17.14 2.24 5.06
C THR A 443 17.51 1.33 6.22
N GLY A 444 16.68 1.32 7.26
CA GLY A 444 16.83 0.35 8.34
C GLY A 444 15.72 0.44 9.37
N SER A 445 15.65 -0.58 10.23
CA SER A 445 14.69 -0.68 11.33
C SER A 445 15.35 -1.19 12.62
N LEU A 446 14.74 -0.83 13.75
CA LEU A 446 15.05 -1.33 15.08
C LEU A 446 13.73 -1.67 15.77
N ASP A 447 13.55 -2.95 16.08
CA ASP A 447 12.28 -3.51 16.53
C ASP A 447 12.51 -4.24 17.86
N PHE A 448 11.65 -4.00 18.84
CA PHE A 448 11.69 -4.65 20.14
C PHE A 448 10.33 -5.27 20.44
N SER A 449 10.35 -6.49 20.94
CA SER A 449 9.14 -7.21 21.33
C SER A 449 9.24 -7.75 22.75
N THR A 450 8.10 -7.80 23.42
CA THR A 450 7.95 -8.54 24.67
C THR A 450 6.59 -9.20 24.72
N VAL A 451 6.57 -10.46 25.13
CA VAL A 451 5.35 -11.23 25.36
C VAL A 451 5.33 -11.77 26.78
N GLY A 452 4.14 -11.82 27.37
CA GLY A 452 3.90 -12.27 28.75
C GLY A 452 2.78 -13.30 28.85
N GLY A 453 2.78 -14.02 29.96
CA GLY A 453 1.73 -14.97 30.32
C GLY A 453 2.18 -15.93 31.40
N SER A 454 1.44 -17.03 31.54
CA SER A 454 1.81 -18.12 32.45
C SER A 454 3.13 -18.79 32.01
N ALA A 455 3.72 -19.56 32.93
CA ALA A 455 4.87 -20.41 32.60
C ALA A 455 4.53 -21.41 31.48
N ALA A 456 3.29 -21.92 31.43
CA ALA A 456 2.84 -22.81 30.36
C ALA A 456 2.79 -22.10 29.00
N ALA A 457 2.28 -20.87 28.95
CA ALA A 457 2.18 -20.08 27.71
C ALA A 457 3.56 -19.74 27.12
N ILE A 458 4.51 -19.34 27.97
CA ILE A 458 5.86 -18.98 27.52
C ILE A 458 6.72 -20.21 27.26
N ASN A 459 6.51 -21.32 27.98
CA ASN A 459 7.07 -22.62 27.62
C ASN A 459 6.59 -23.05 26.21
N ALA A 460 5.29 -22.97 25.94
CA ALA A 460 4.74 -23.26 24.62
C ALA A 460 5.36 -22.34 23.54
N THR A 461 5.49 -21.04 23.82
CA THR A 461 6.13 -20.06 22.92
C THR A 461 7.58 -20.44 22.61
N GLN A 462 8.41 -20.73 23.62
CA GLN A 462 9.80 -21.15 23.44
C GLN A 462 9.93 -22.41 22.57
N ARG A 463 8.94 -23.32 22.63
CA ARG A 463 8.93 -24.59 21.90
C ARG A 463 8.38 -24.51 20.48
N LYS A 464 7.67 -23.42 20.11
CA LYS A 464 7.16 -23.23 18.75
C LYS A 464 8.29 -23.25 17.74
N SER A 465 8.03 -23.74 16.52
CA SER A 465 9.03 -23.79 15.45
C SER A 465 9.65 -22.43 15.12
N THR A 466 8.93 -21.34 15.36
CA THR A 466 9.45 -19.96 15.25
C THR A 466 10.66 -19.70 16.15
N HIS A 467 10.71 -20.30 17.34
CA HIS A 467 11.74 -20.03 18.36
C HIS A 467 12.67 -21.23 18.59
N LEU A 468 12.08 -22.41 18.71
CA LEU A 468 12.74 -23.72 18.80
C LEU A 468 13.91 -23.77 19.80
N TYR A 469 13.70 -23.29 21.04
CA TYR A 469 14.73 -23.25 22.10
C TYR A 469 15.24 -24.63 22.51
N GLN A 470 14.47 -25.70 22.25
CA GLN A 470 14.78 -27.08 22.59
C GLN A 470 15.72 -27.77 21.58
N ARG A 471 16.38 -27.01 20.70
CA ARG A 471 17.21 -27.56 19.62
C ARG A 471 18.45 -28.26 20.20
N PRO A 472 18.75 -29.52 19.83
CA PRO A 472 19.90 -30.26 20.39
C PRO A 472 21.27 -29.71 20.00
N ASP A 473 21.34 -28.97 18.90
CA ASP A 473 22.54 -28.44 18.24
C ASP A 473 22.83 -26.97 18.57
N ASN A 474 22.11 -26.36 19.51
CA ASN A 474 22.30 -24.95 19.88
C ASN A 474 22.27 -24.74 21.42
N HIS A 475 23.02 -23.76 21.90
CA HIS A 475 23.13 -23.39 23.32
C HIS A 475 22.09 -22.34 23.75
N LEU A 476 20.87 -22.40 23.22
CA LEU A 476 19.80 -21.51 23.67
C LEU A 476 19.39 -21.88 25.11
N ASN A 477 19.32 -20.86 25.98
CA ASN A 477 18.88 -21.04 27.36
C ASN A 477 17.35 -21.26 27.40
N TYR A 478 16.92 -22.51 27.24
CA TYR A 478 15.55 -22.96 27.45
C TYR A 478 15.22 -22.99 28.95
N ASP A 479 14.12 -22.34 29.33
CA ASP A 479 13.66 -22.29 30.72
C ASP A 479 12.13 -22.32 30.76
N SER A 480 11.58 -23.47 31.20
CA SER A 480 10.14 -23.71 31.26
C SER A 480 9.42 -22.92 32.35
N THR A 481 10.13 -22.22 33.22
CA THR A 481 9.56 -21.43 34.33
C THR A 481 9.37 -19.96 33.99
N ARG A 482 9.86 -19.50 32.84
CA ARG A 482 9.71 -18.11 32.39
C ARG A 482 8.25 -17.73 32.22
N THR A 483 7.92 -16.52 32.64
CA THR A 483 6.59 -15.89 32.44
C THR A 483 6.63 -14.75 31.43
N SER A 484 7.79 -14.49 30.82
CA SER A 484 7.94 -13.55 29.71
C SER A 484 9.04 -13.96 28.75
N LEU A 485 8.95 -13.49 27.51
CA LEU A 485 9.98 -13.61 26.49
C LEU A 485 10.13 -12.27 25.77
N SER A 486 11.36 -11.81 25.59
CA SER A 486 11.65 -10.54 24.92
C SER A 486 12.77 -10.70 23.91
N GLY A 487 12.75 -9.88 22.87
CA GLY A 487 13.78 -9.88 21.84
C GLY A 487 13.74 -8.66 20.94
N ASN A 488 14.62 -8.67 19.96
CA ASN A 488 14.93 -7.55 19.10
C ASN A 488 15.20 -8.01 17.67
N SER A 489 14.85 -7.18 16.70
CA SER A 489 15.19 -7.33 15.28
C SER A 489 15.81 -6.03 14.79
N GLU A 490 16.92 -6.11 14.07
CA GLU A 490 17.66 -4.99 13.50
C GLU A 490 17.89 -5.24 12.02
N GLU A 491 17.58 -4.27 11.17
CA GLU A 491 17.83 -4.34 9.73
C GLU A 491 18.51 -3.08 9.23
N ILE A 492 19.48 -3.22 8.34
CA ILE A 492 20.07 -2.11 7.59
C ILE A 492 20.29 -2.51 6.14
N LEU A 493 19.92 -1.63 5.22
CA LEU A 493 20.06 -1.84 3.78
C LEU A 493 20.68 -0.62 3.12
N LEU A 494 21.70 -0.84 2.30
CA LEU A 494 22.24 0.15 1.40
C LEU A 494 21.92 -0.25 -0.03
N THR A 495 21.16 0.59 -0.73
CA THR A 495 20.74 0.35 -2.10
C THR A 495 21.32 1.39 -3.05
N ARG A 496 21.88 0.93 -4.17
CA ARG A 496 22.15 1.73 -5.36
C ARG A 496 20.99 1.57 -6.35
N ARG A 497 20.22 2.65 -6.53
CA ARG A 497 18.91 2.72 -7.17
C ARG A 497 18.95 3.04 -8.68
N SER A 498 20.07 3.48 -9.24
CA SER A 498 20.08 3.93 -10.64
C SER A 498 21.42 3.74 -11.35
N GLY A 499 21.32 3.65 -12.69
CA GLY A 499 22.45 3.49 -13.60
C GLY A 499 22.62 2.05 -14.12
N PHE A 500 23.70 1.82 -14.88
CA PHE A 500 24.03 0.52 -15.46
C PHE A 500 24.19 -0.58 -14.41
N ILE A 501 24.79 -0.22 -13.27
CA ILE A 501 24.93 -1.10 -12.10
C ILE A 501 23.93 -0.65 -11.04
N GLN A 502 23.03 -1.54 -10.70
CA GLN A 502 22.15 -1.42 -9.53
C GLN A 502 22.55 -2.51 -8.52
N GLY A 503 22.22 -2.31 -7.25
CA GLY A 503 22.53 -3.32 -6.26
C GLY A 503 22.06 -2.95 -4.88
N GLN A 504 21.98 -3.94 -4.00
CA GLN A 504 21.63 -3.78 -2.61
C GLN A 504 22.51 -4.71 -1.77
N THR A 505 22.97 -4.21 -0.63
CA THR A 505 23.50 -5.02 0.46
C THR A 505 22.62 -4.80 1.68
N SER A 506 22.22 -5.87 2.35
CA SER A 506 21.40 -5.80 3.56
C SER A 506 21.92 -6.75 4.64
N TYR A 507 21.84 -6.30 5.88
CA TYR A 507 22.13 -7.12 7.04
C TYR A 507 20.93 -7.08 7.99
N LEU A 508 20.45 -8.26 8.38
CA LEU A 508 19.37 -8.47 9.34
C LEU A 508 19.93 -9.28 10.51
N ARG A 509 19.59 -8.90 11.73
CA ARG A 509 19.82 -9.68 12.94
C ARG A 509 18.55 -9.74 13.76
N ARG A 510 18.14 -10.94 14.15
CA ARG A 510 16.92 -11.19 14.92
C ARG A 510 17.22 -12.13 16.06
N SER A 511 17.04 -11.67 17.28
CA SER A 511 17.35 -12.46 18.46
C SER A 511 16.33 -13.59 18.67
N PRO A 512 16.68 -14.64 19.44
CA PRO A 512 15.83 -15.82 19.59
C PRO A 512 14.49 -15.53 20.27
N GLY A 513 14.43 -14.49 21.11
CA GLY A 513 13.23 -14.11 21.84
C GLY A 513 12.32 -13.11 21.10
N PHE A 514 12.66 -12.70 19.88
CA PHE A 514 11.84 -11.76 19.11
C PHE A 514 10.55 -12.44 18.66
N GLU A 515 9.40 -11.92 19.09
CA GLU A 515 8.09 -12.52 18.87
C GLU A 515 7.04 -11.44 18.61
N VAL A 516 6.35 -11.54 17.48
CA VAL A 516 5.36 -10.55 17.03
C VAL A 516 4.04 -11.18 16.60
N ASN A 517 3.92 -12.51 16.61
CA ASN A 517 2.80 -13.25 16.01
C ASN A 517 1.43 -13.02 16.67
N ASP A 518 1.32 -12.26 17.77
CA ASP A 518 0.01 -11.88 18.32
C ASP A 518 -0.72 -10.83 17.46
N LEU A 519 0.03 -9.95 16.79
CA LEU A 519 -0.55 -8.92 15.91
C LEU A 519 0.21 -8.72 14.60
N GLY A 520 1.40 -9.31 14.46
CA GLY A 520 2.19 -9.40 13.24
C GLY A 520 2.28 -10.82 12.71
N PHE A 521 3.31 -11.06 11.90
CA PHE A 521 3.57 -12.33 11.25
C PHE A 521 5.08 -12.59 11.16
N LEU A 522 5.52 -13.74 11.67
CA LEU A 522 6.92 -14.12 11.78
C LEU A 522 7.06 -15.64 11.62
N PHE A 523 7.86 -16.06 10.64
CA PHE A 523 8.22 -17.45 10.42
C PHE A 523 9.28 -17.92 11.40
N SER A 524 10.40 -17.20 11.49
CA SER A 524 11.55 -17.63 12.31
C SER A 524 12.15 -16.47 13.10
N ALA A 525 12.40 -16.72 14.38
CA ALA A 525 13.33 -15.97 15.21
C ALA A 525 14.74 -16.58 15.10
N ASN A 526 15.69 -16.05 15.88
CA ASN A 526 17.07 -16.54 15.95
C ASN A 526 17.78 -16.62 14.58
N GLN A 527 17.83 -15.51 13.86
CA GLN A 527 18.47 -15.48 12.55
C GLN A 527 19.35 -14.25 12.34
N GLN A 528 20.42 -14.46 11.59
CA GLN A 528 21.23 -13.43 10.97
C GLN A 528 21.24 -13.69 9.48
N GLN A 529 21.11 -12.62 8.72
CA GLN A 529 21.12 -12.69 7.28
C GLN A 529 22.03 -11.61 6.72
N TRP A 530 22.84 -11.97 5.73
CA TRP A 530 23.54 -11.01 4.90
C TRP A 530 23.25 -11.29 3.44
N ASN A 531 22.55 -10.36 2.80
CA ASN A 531 22.12 -10.50 1.42
C ASN A 531 22.81 -9.46 0.55
N ASN A 532 23.24 -9.87 -0.63
CA ASN A 532 23.81 -9.03 -1.65
C ASN A 532 23.14 -9.33 -2.99
N TRP A 533 22.57 -8.29 -3.58
CA TRP A 533 22.04 -8.31 -4.94
C TRP A 533 22.79 -7.30 -5.79
N VAL A 534 23.22 -7.70 -6.98
CA VAL A 534 23.81 -6.80 -7.97
C VAL A 534 23.20 -7.11 -9.32
N SER A 535 22.84 -6.06 -10.06
CA SER A 535 22.26 -6.18 -11.39
C SER A 535 22.97 -5.28 -12.40
N LEU A 536 23.36 -5.88 -13.52
CA LEU A 536 23.88 -5.18 -14.70
C LEU A 536 22.75 -5.06 -15.73
N ASN A 537 22.39 -3.84 -16.07
CA ASN A 537 21.20 -3.52 -16.85
C ASN A 537 21.56 -2.90 -18.19
N TRP A 538 21.50 -3.69 -19.27
CA TRP A 538 21.57 -3.17 -20.64
C TRP A 538 20.17 -2.78 -21.11
N THR A 539 19.90 -1.49 -21.06
CA THR A 539 18.60 -0.89 -21.43
C THR A 539 18.53 -0.45 -22.89
N GLN A 540 19.65 -0.53 -23.62
CA GLN A 540 19.70 -0.20 -25.04
C GLN A 540 19.60 -1.47 -25.90
N GLN A 541 18.73 -1.42 -26.90
CA GLN A 541 18.58 -2.48 -27.89
C GLN A 541 19.84 -2.62 -28.73
N THR A 542 20.26 -3.86 -28.93
CA THR A 542 21.34 -4.23 -29.87
C THR A 542 20.76 -5.08 -31.00
N LYS A 543 21.61 -5.49 -31.96
CA LYS A 543 21.21 -6.42 -33.02
C LYS A 543 20.85 -7.81 -32.49
N THR A 544 21.31 -8.19 -31.29
CA THR A 544 21.19 -9.54 -30.74
C THR A 544 20.21 -9.64 -29.57
N PHE A 545 19.93 -8.55 -28.85
CA PHE A 545 18.97 -8.54 -27.76
C PHE A 545 18.24 -7.20 -27.66
N GLN A 546 16.97 -7.24 -27.26
CA GLN A 546 16.17 -6.03 -26.99
C GLN A 546 16.45 -5.46 -25.60
N ARG A 547 16.66 -6.34 -24.61
CA ARG A 547 17.10 -6.03 -23.25
C ARG A 547 17.97 -7.18 -22.77
N ALA A 548 19.04 -6.87 -22.04
CA ALA A 548 19.82 -7.87 -21.31
C ALA A 548 19.95 -7.44 -19.86
N LEU A 549 19.78 -8.40 -18.96
CA LEU A 549 19.83 -8.17 -17.53
C LEU A 549 20.57 -9.34 -16.90
N TRP A 550 21.65 -9.04 -16.20
CA TRP A 550 22.42 -10.03 -15.45
C TRP A 550 22.24 -9.77 -13.97
N ASN A 551 21.72 -10.76 -13.24
CA ASN A 551 21.53 -10.70 -11.81
C ASN A 551 22.53 -11.61 -11.10
N PHE A 552 23.21 -11.05 -10.12
CA PHE A 552 23.98 -11.79 -9.14
C PHE A 552 23.28 -11.67 -7.79
N ASN A 553 22.95 -12.82 -7.20
CA ASN A 553 22.36 -12.92 -5.88
C ASN A 553 23.29 -13.76 -5.01
N TRP A 554 23.58 -13.26 -3.83
CA TRP A 554 24.30 -13.99 -2.80
C TRP A 554 23.61 -13.74 -1.47
N TRP A 555 23.42 -14.79 -0.71
CA TRP A 555 22.82 -14.74 0.61
C TRP A 555 23.51 -15.72 1.53
N GLN A 556 23.52 -15.39 2.80
CA GLN A 556 23.98 -16.26 3.87
C GLN A 556 23.03 -16.13 5.05
N TYR A 557 22.71 -17.26 5.66
CA TYR A 557 21.84 -17.36 6.82
C TYR A 557 22.56 -18.16 7.91
N TRP A 558 22.51 -17.66 9.14
CA TRP A 558 23.01 -18.38 10.30
C TRP A 558 22.22 -17.98 11.54
N THR A 559 22.34 -18.77 12.61
CA THR A 559 21.67 -18.47 13.89
C THR A 559 22.39 -17.32 14.62
N THR A 560 21.68 -16.61 15.49
CA THR A 560 22.32 -15.62 16.37
C THR A 560 23.16 -16.23 17.49
N SER A 561 22.91 -17.51 17.78
CA SER A 561 23.56 -18.31 18.81
C SER A 561 24.29 -19.52 18.26
#